data_AF-A0A3D3CI42-F1
#
_entry.id   AF-A0A3D3CI42-F1
#
_cell.length_a   1.000
_cell.length_b   1.000
_cell.length_c   1.000
_cell.angle_alpha   90.00
_cell.angle_beta   90.00
_cell.angle_gamma   90.00
#
_symmetry.space_group_name_H-M   'P 1'
#
loop_
_entity.id
_entity.type
_entity.pdbx_description
1 polymer ?
#
loop_
_entity_poly.entity_id
_entity_poly.type
_entity_poly.pdbx_seq_one_letter_code
_entity_poly.pdbx_strand_id
1 'polypeptide(L)' 'HDADEELYYILKGKGVYYENGVPHPVREGDFLVLYQGGTHGLEASDDSELVFLAVVTC' A
#
# COMPACT_ATOMS: atom_id res chain seq x y z
N HIS A 1 9.70 -9.92 4.49
CA HIS A 1 8.31 -10.31 4.80
C HIS A 1 8.08 -11.62 4.07
N ASP A 2 8.58 -12.74 4.61
CA ASP A 2 8.67 -14.00 3.86
C ASP A 2 7.44 -14.91 4.06
N ALA A 3 6.51 -14.54 4.96
CA ALA A 3 5.33 -15.34 5.26
C ALA A 3 4.03 -14.53 5.49
N ASP A 4 4.08 -13.20 5.54
CA ASP A 4 2.89 -12.41 5.87
C ASP A 4 2.13 -12.02 4.60
N GLU A 5 0.83 -12.27 4.59
CA GLU A 5 -0.10 -11.61 3.65
C GLU A 5 -0.52 -10.29 4.28
N GLU A 6 -0.48 -9.21 3.49
CA GLU A 6 -0.87 -7.89 3.96
C GLU A 6 -1.98 -7.29 3.10
N LEU A 7 -2.74 -6.40 3.72
CA LEU A 7 -3.87 -5.75 3.10
C LEU A 7 -3.89 -4.28 3.50
N TYR A 8 -3.80 -3.37 2.52
CA TYR A 8 -3.89 -1.94 2.77
C TYR A 8 -5.18 -1.36 2.22
N TYR A 9 -5.82 -0.49 3.01
CA TYR A 9 -6.96 0.33 2.57
C TYR A 9 -6.66 1.81 2.79
N ILE A 10 -6.73 2.61 1.72
CA ILE A 10 -6.41 4.03 1.78
C ILE A 10 -7.62 4.79 2.34
N LEU A 11 -7.48 5.30 3.57
CA LEU A 11 -8.53 6.02 4.29
C LEU A 11 -8.59 7.50 3.90
N LYS A 12 -7.46 8.09 3.52
CA LYS A 12 -7.34 9.50 3.13
C LYS A 12 -6.07 9.74 2.33
N GLY A 13 -6.16 10.65 1.36
CA GLY A 13 -5.02 11.15 0.62
C GLY A 13 -4.72 10.37 -0.65
N LYS A 14 -3.52 10.60 -1.19
CA LYS A 14 -3.02 9.99 -2.43
C LYS A 14 -1.53 9.74 -2.35
N GLY A 15 -1.07 8.79 -3.17
CA GLY A 15 0.33 8.38 -3.17
C GLY A 15 0.65 7.42 -4.32
N VAL A 16 1.82 6.81 -4.22
CA VAL A 16 2.28 5.75 -5.13
C VAL A 16 2.53 4.50 -4.31
N TYR A 17 1.83 3.43 -4.65
CA TYR A 17 2.13 2.07 -4.19
C TYR A 17 3.12 1.43 -5.15
N TYR A 18 4.18 0.83 -4.62
CA TYR A 18 5.18 0.11 -5.40
C TYR A 18 5.01 -1.39 -5.17
N GLU A 19 4.66 -2.14 -6.21
CA GLU A 19 4.60 -3.60 -6.17
C GLU A 19 5.78 -4.16 -6.95
N ASN A 20 6.74 -4.80 -6.27
CA ASN A 20 7.96 -5.32 -6.90
C ASN A 20 8.70 -4.26 -7.75
N GLY A 21 8.67 -3.00 -7.29
CA GLY A 21 9.25 -1.85 -7.98
C GLY A 21 8.37 -1.23 -9.08
N VAL A 22 7.20 -1.80 -9.37
CA VAL A 22 6.23 -1.24 -10.32
C VAL A 22 5.35 -0.20 -9.61
N PRO A 23 5.30 1.06 -10.07
CA PRO A 23 4.50 2.10 -9.44
C PRO A 23 3.01 2.02 -9.86
N HIS A 24 2.13 2.15 -8.87
CA HIS A 24 0.68 2.19 -9.02
C HIS A 24 0.14 3.42 -8.26
N PRO A 25 -0.55 4.36 -8.93
CA PRO A 25 -1.15 5.48 -8.24
C PRO A 25 -2.30 4.98 -7.35
N VAL A 26 -2.38 5.51 -6.14
CA VAL A 26 -3.42 5.16 -5.17
C VAL A 26 -4.07 6.41 -4.58
N ARG A 27 -5.32 6.28 -4.16
CA ARG A 27 -6.14 7.33 -3.56
C ARG A 27 -7.12 6.75 -2.56
N GLU A 28 -7.77 7.65 -1.81
CA GLU A 28 -8.87 7.30 -0.90
C GLU A 28 -9.89 6.32 -1.51
N GLY A 29 -10.15 5.25 -0.78
CA GLY A 29 -11.05 4.17 -1.18
C GLY A 29 -10.38 3.02 -1.94
N ASP A 30 -9.11 3.16 -2.34
CA ASP A 30 -8.37 2.07 -2.98
C ASP A 30 -7.96 0.99 -1.99
N PHE A 31 -7.87 -0.23 -2.51
CA PHE A 31 -7.57 -1.44 -1.76
C PHE A 31 -6.41 -2.20 -2.43
N LEU A 32 -5.43 -2.59 -1.62
CA LEU A 32 -4.19 -3.23 -2.07
C LEU A 32 -4.06 -4.59 -1.40
N VAL A 33 -3.81 -5.63 -2.20
CA VAL A 33 -3.51 -6.98 -1.71
C VAL A 33 -2.04 -7.24 -1.92
N LEU A 34 -1.35 -7.61 -0.84
CA LEU A 34 0.08 -7.82 -0.84
C LEU A 34 0.34 -9.32 -0.67
N TYR A 35 0.71 -9.97 -1.77
CA TYR A 35 1.00 -11.40 -1.80
C TYR A 35 2.38 -11.72 -1.24
N GLN A 36 2.51 -12.91 -0.66
CA GLN A 36 3.76 -13.42 -0.12
C GLN A 36 4.91 -13.39 -1.12
N GLY A 37 6.11 -13.07 -0.63
CA GLY A 37 7.35 -13.09 -1.41
C GLY A 37 7.59 -11.88 -2.32
N GLY A 38 6.65 -10.93 -2.38
CA GLY A 38 6.83 -9.65 -3.08
C GLY A 38 7.41 -8.56 -2.18
N THR A 39 8.09 -7.58 -2.77
CA THR A 39 8.43 -6.32 -2.08
C THR A 39 7.33 -5.30 -2.34
N HIS A 40 7.00 -4.54 -1.30
CA HIS A 40 6.01 -3.48 -1.41
C HIS A 40 6.49 -2.19 -0.72
N GLY A 41 6.03 -1.05 -1.24
CA GLY A 41 6.30 0.27 -0.67
C GLY A 41 5.12 1.21 -0.89
N LEU A 42 4.97 2.19 -0.02
CA LEU A 42 3.91 3.18 -0.12
C LEU A 42 4.49 4.57 0.18
N GLU A 43 4.36 5.47 -0.80
CA GLU A 43 4.88 6.83 -0.74
C GLU A 43 3.74 7.84 -0.85
N ALA A 44 3.67 8.77 0.11
CA ALA A 44 2.69 9.86 0.08
C ALA A 44 3.09 10.93 -0.96
N SER A 45 2.11 11.57 -1.61
CA SER A 45 2.38 12.75 -2.43
C SER A 45 2.80 13.95 -1.58
N ASP A 46 3.69 14.81 -2.09
CA ASP A 46 4.19 16.01 -1.38
C ASP A 46 3.08 16.97 -0.90
N ASP A 47 1.93 16.96 -1.58
CA ASP A 47 0.78 17.83 -1.32
C ASP A 47 -0.36 17.16 -0.52
N SER A 48 -0.15 15.93 -0.02
CA SER A 48 -1.22 15.14 0.58
C SER A 48 -0.75 14.30 1.77
N GLU A 49 -1.48 14.39 2.87
CA GLU A 49 -1.38 13.43 3.97
C GLU A 49 -1.95 12.07 3.53
N LEU A 50 -1.19 10.99 3.72
CA LEU A 50 -1.62 9.63 3.43
C LEU A 50 -1.94 8.88 4.72
N VAL A 51 -3.21 8.49 4.88
CA VAL A 51 -3.67 7.67 6.01
C VAL A 51 -4.22 6.36 5.45
N PHE A 52 -3.77 5.24 5.98
CA PHE A 52 -4.19 3.91 5.53
C PHE A 52 -4.29 2.93 6.71
N LEU A 53 -5.15 1.92 6.54
CA LEU A 53 -5.23 0.78 7.44
C LEU A 53 -4.37 -0.35 6.86
N ALA A 54 -3.45 -0.88 7.66
CA ALA A 54 -2.70 -2.09 7.34
C ALA A 54 -3.23 -3.26 8.18
N VAL A 55 -3.63 -4.33 7.52
CA VAL A 55 -3.93 -5.62 8.15
C VAL A 55 -2.85 -6.60 7.74
N VAL A 56 -2.13 -7.14 8.71
CA VAL A 56 -1.06 -8.13 8.52
C VAL A 56 -1.56 -9.45 9.07
N THR A 57 -1.56 -10.49 8.26
CA THR A 57 -1.99 -11.84 8.65
C THR A 57 -0.82 -12.82 8.55
N CYS A 58 -0.67 -13.65 9.58
CA CYS A 58 0.35 -14.68 9.73
C CYS A 58 -0.14 -16.08 9.36
#